data_AF-A0A1Q5UCZ2-F1
#
_entry.id   AF-A0A1Q5UCZ2-F1
#
_cell.length_a   1.000
_cell.length_b   1.000
_cell.length_c   1.000
_cell.angle_alpha   90.00
_cell.angle_beta   90.00
_cell.angle_gamma   90.00
#
_symmetry.space_group_name_H-M   'P 1'
#
loop_
_entity.id
_entity.type
_entity.pdbx_description
1 polymer ?
#
loop_
_entity_poly.entity_id
_entity_poly.type
_entity_poly.pdbx_seq_one_letter_code
_entity_poly.pdbx_strand_id
1 'polypeptide(L)'
;MVNLPEIRSSNGQIATALPGLVAVFVGATSGIGEATLIEFARHARQPLVYFVGRSQEAGDRIQAECRRLKPQRVPPPIPSAAIRTIHL
;
A
#
# COMPACT_ATOMS: atom_id res chain seq x y z
N MET A 1 2.87 -17.22 20.99
CA MET A 1 3.53 -16.43 19.93
C MET A 1 3.49 -17.25 18.65
N VAL A 2 3.23 -16.62 17.50
CA VAL A 2 3.29 -17.28 16.18
C VAL A 2 4.73 -17.19 15.65
N ASN A 3 5.21 -18.20 14.94
CA ASN A 3 6.60 -18.21 14.46
C ASN A 3 6.77 -17.29 13.24
N LEU A 4 7.90 -16.57 13.16
CA LEU A 4 8.17 -15.66 12.05
C LEU A 4 8.08 -16.32 10.65
N PRO A 5 8.57 -17.56 10.44
CA PRO A 5 8.40 -18.26 9.17
C PRO A 5 6.93 -18.49 8.78
N GLU A 6 6.05 -18.77 9.77
CA GLU A 6 4.63 -18.98 9.53
C GLU A 6 3.96 -17.67 9.07
N ILE A 7 4.31 -16.54 9.71
CA ILE A 7 3.83 -15.21 9.32
C ILE A 7 4.28 -14.88 7.89
N ARG A 8 5.55 -15.12 7.57
CA ARG A 8 6.08 -14.87 6.22
C ARG A 8 5.40 -15.75 5.16
N SER A 9 5.17 -17.02 5.48
CA SER A 9 4.45 -17.95 4.61
C SER A 9 3.02 -17.47 4.35
N SER A 10 2.29 -17.07 5.40
CA SER A 10 0.94 -16.51 5.30
C SER A 10 0.91 -15.22 4.45
N ASN A 11 1.81 -14.26 4.71
CA ASN A 11 1.88 -13.02 3.93
C ASN A 11 2.22 -13.26 2.44
N GLY A 12 2.97 -14.33 2.14
CA GLY A 12 3.25 -14.75 0.76
C GLY A 12 2.00 -15.15 -0.02
N GLN A 13 0.92 -15.55 0.65
CA GLN A 13 -0.33 -15.97 0.02
C GLN A 13 -1.28 -14.81 -0.30
N ILE A 14 -1.03 -13.59 0.21
CA ILE A 14 -1.93 -12.44 0.05
C ILE A 14 -2.25 -12.15 -1.42
N ALA A 15 -1.24 -12.22 -2.31
CA ALA A 15 -1.41 -11.91 -3.73
C ALA A 15 -2.41 -12.83 -4.46
N THR A 16 -2.57 -14.07 -3.99
CA THR A 16 -3.43 -15.09 -4.61
C THR A 16 -4.73 -15.26 -3.83
N ALA A 17 -4.66 -15.28 -2.50
CA ALA A 17 -5.81 -15.49 -1.62
C ALA A 17 -6.74 -14.27 -1.56
N LEU A 18 -6.22 -13.05 -1.75
CA LEU A 18 -6.96 -11.80 -1.58
C LEU A 18 -6.85 -10.91 -2.83
N PRO A 19 -7.59 -11.22 -3.91
CA PRO A 19 -7.62 -10.38 -5.10
C PRO A 19 -8.47 -9.11 -4.88
N GLY A 20 -8.08 -8.01 -5.53
CA GLY A 20 -8.92 -6.80 -5.64
C GLY A 20 -9.07 -5.99 -4.34
N LEU A 21 -8.05 -6.01 -3.48
CA LEU A 21 -8.09 -5.30 -2.20
C LEU A 21 -8.18 -3.78 -2.37
N VAL A 22 -9.02 -3.16 -1.55
CA VAL A 22 -9.10 -1.71 -1.37
C VAL A 22 -8.78 -1.39 0.08
N ALA A 23 -7.86 -0.47 0.33
CA ALA A 23 -7.43 -0.10 1.68
C ALA A 23 -7.35 1.42 1.88
N VAL A 24 -7.74 1.86 3.08
CA VAL A 24 -7.63 3.25 3.52
C VAL A 24 -6.72 3.30 4.74
N PHE A 25 -5.66 4.11 4.68
CA PHE A 25 -4.70 4.29 5.76
C PHE A 25 -4.71 5.74 6.27
N VAL A 26 -4.92 5.96 7.56
CA VAL A 26 -4.85 7.31 8.16
C VAL A 26 -3.54 7.44 8.94
N GLY A 27 -2.76 8.48 8.65
CA GLY A 27 -1.48 8.72 9.33
C GLY A 27 -0.33 7.80 8.87
N ALA A 28 -0.46 7.12 7.73
CA ALA A 28 0.56 6.21 7.19
C ALA A 28 1.74 6.91 6.48
N THR A 29 2.07 8.13 6.90
CA THR A 29 3.20 8.91 6.39
C THR A 29 4.47 8.75 7.23
N SER A 30 4.39 8.01 8.35
CA SER A 30 5.53 7.65 9.21
C SER A 30 5.24 6.43 10.09
N GLY A 31 6.29 5.89 10.71
CA GLY A 31 6.20 4.85 11.74
C GLY A 31 5.50 3.56 11.28
N ILE A 32 4.64 3.01 12.14
CA ILE A 32 3.95 1.74 11.89
C ILE A 32 2.99 1.85 10.70
N GLY A 33 2.31 2.99 10.55
CA GLY A 33 1.38 3.20 9.44
C GLY A 33 2.10 3.15 8.09
N GLU A 34 3.26 3.82 8.00
CA GLU A 34 4.14 3.77 6.82
C GLU A 34 4.58 2.33 6.53
N ALA A 35 5.13 1.63 7.52
CA ALA A 35 5.60 0.25 7.34
C ALA A 35 4.48 -0.68 6.88
N THR A 36 3.28 -0.53 7.44
CA THR A 36 2.11 -1.34 7.10
C THR A 36 1.66 -1.07 5.66
N LEU A 37 1.60 0.20 5.26
CA LEU A 37 1.22 0.60 3.91
C LEU A 37 2.23 0.06 2.86
N ILE A 38 3.53 0.16 3.15
CA ILE A 38 4.60 -0.35 2.29
C ILE A 38 4.48 -1.88 2.12
N GLU A 39 4.32 -2.62 3.21
CA GLU A 39 4.18 -4.07 3.14
C GLU A 39 2.86 -4.50 2.49
N PHE A 40 1.77 -3.77 2.72
CA PHE A 40 0.53 -3.98 1.99
C PHE A 40 0.71 -3.81 0.48
N ALA A 41 1.37 -2.73 0.04
CA ALA A 41 1.68 -2.49 -1.37
C ALA A 41 2.62 -3.56 -1.96
N ARG A 42 3.55 -4.11 -1.16
CA ARG A 42 4.44 -5.20 -1.57
C ARG A 42 3.67 -6.50 -1.84
N HIS A 43 2.80 -6.89 -0.92
CA HIS A 43 2.16 -8.20 -0.91
C HIS A 43 0.85 -8.26 -1.70
N ALA A 44 0.04 -7.20 -1.69
CA ALA A 44 -1.25 -7.20 -2.38
C ALA A 44 -1.09 -7.18 -3.91
N ARG A 45 -1.95 -7.94 -4.60
CA ARG A 45 -1.98 -7.96 -6.07
C ARG A 45 -2.93 -6.89 -6.59
N GLN A 46 -2.37 -5.86 -7.21
CA GLN A 46 -3.11 -4.73 -7.79
C GLN A 46 -4.07 -4.05 -6.77
N PRO A 47 -3.59 -3.66 -5.57
CA PRO A 47 -4.44 -3.01 -4.59
C PRO A 47 -4.84 -1.60 -5.03
N LEU A 48 -6.01 -1.16 -4.59
CA LEU A 48 -6.37 0.25 -4.55
C LEU A 48 -6.11 0.80 -3.15
N VAL A 49 -5.31 1.86 -3.07
CA VAL A 49 -4.91 2.43 -1.78
C VAL A 49 -5.25 3.90 -1.71
N TYR A 50 -5.89 4.29 -0.61
CA TYR A 50 -6.01 5.68 -0.18
C TYR A 50 -5.23 5.84 1.12
N PHE A 51 -4.50 6.94 1.25
CA PHE A 51 -3.93 7.28 2.55
C PHE A 51 -4.03 8.78 2.84
N VAL A 52 -4.19 9.11 4.11
CA VAL A 52 -4.42 10.47 4.60
C VAL A 52 -3.23 10.89 5.46
N GLY A 53 -2.69 12.08 5.19
CA GLY A 53 -1.53 12.61 5.92
C GLY A 53 -1.54 14.13 6.00
N ARG A 54 -0.89 14.68 7.03
CA ARG A 54 -0.77 16.13 7.27
C ARG A 54 0.36 16.79 6.48
N SER A 55 1.35 16.03 6.06
CA SER A 55 2.54 16.54 5.34
C SER A 55 2.49 16.07 3.89
N GLN A 56 2.49 17.04 2.96
CA GLN A 56 2.59 16.78 1.53
C GLN A 56 3.88 16.04 1.19
N GLU A 57 5.02 16.57 1.64
CA GLU A 57 6.34 16.00 1.37
C GLU A 57 6.44 14.53 1.83
N ALA A 58 5.97 14.22 3.04
CA ALA A 58 5.95 12.85 3.54
C ALA A 58 4.99 11.97 2.70
N GLY A 59 3.85 12.52 2.29
CA GLY A 59 2.91 11.83 1.40
C GLY A 59 3.52 11.49 0.04
N ASP A 60 4.20 12.45 -0.60
CA ASP A 60 4.83 12.26 -1.91
C ASP A 60 5.94 11.21 -1.85
N ARG A 61 6.76 11.25 -0.78
CA ARG A 61 7.78 10.23 -0.52
C ARG A 61 7.19 8.83 -0.45
N ILE A 62 6.12 8.65 0.32
CA ILE A 62 5.45 7.34 0.47
C ILE A 62 4.78 6.89 -0.82
N GLN A 63 4.15 7.81 -1.55
CA GLN A 63 3.53 7.50 -2.82
C GLN A 63 4.58 7.03 -3.84
N ALA A 64 5.73 7.70 -3.91
CA ALA A 64 6.85 7.30 -4.77
C ALA A 64 7.38 5.92 -4.40
N GLU A 65 7.56 5.65 -3.10
CA GLU A 65 8.04 4.35 -2.62
C GLU A 65 7.07 3.22 -2.94
N CYS A 66 5.77 3.42 -2.71
CA CYS A 66 4.75 2.44 -3.04
C CYS A 66 4.68 2.17 -4.56
N ARG A 67 4.88 3.19 -5.41
CA ARG A 67 4.96 3.02 -6.87
C ARG A 67 6.20 2.23 -7.30
N ARG A 68 7.35 2.48 -6.66
CA ARG A 68 8.61 1.75 -6.94
C ARG A 68 8.48 0.25 -6.69
N LEU A 69 7.70 -0.16 -5.69
CA LEU A 69 7.48 -1.57 -5.36
C LEU A 69 6.70 -2.35 -6.41
N LYS A 70 5.92 -1.70 -7.30
CA LYS A 70 5.23 -2.36 -8.42
C LYS A 70 5.18 -1.48 -9.68
N PRO A 71 6.13 -1.64 -10.62
CA PRO A 71 6.22 -0.83 -11.83
C PRO A 71 5.18 -1.14 -12.94
N GLN A 72 4.05 -1.80 -12.65
CA GLN A 72 3.02 -2.10 -13.66
C GLN A 72 1.63 -1.62 -13.22
N ARG A 73 1.16 -0.50 -13.80
CA ARG A 73 0.40 -0.46 -15.07
C ARG A 73 0.08 1.00 -15.41
N VAL A 74 -0.05 1.27 -16.70
CA VAL A 74 -0.71 2.47 -17.26
C VAL A 74 -2.00 2.74 -16.48
N PRO A 75 -2.21 3.97 -15.99
CA PRO A 75 -3.41 4.31 -15.22
C PRO A 75 -4.66 4.04 -16.08
N PRO A 76 -5.71 3.39 -15.54
CA PRO A 76 -6.96 3.21 -16.27
C PRO A 76 -7.56 4.59 -16.64
N PRO A 77 -8.37 4.67 -17.71
CA PRO A 77 -9.00 5.91 -18.18
C PRO A 77 -10.07 6.49 -17.22
N ILE A 78 -10.21 5.87 -16.04
CA ILE A 78 -11.07 6.28 -14.94
C ILE A 78 -10.14 6.52 -13.75
N PRO A 79 -10.32 7.55 -12.90
CA PRO A 79 -9.35 7.91 -11.86
C PRO A 79 -9.21 6.90 -10.69
N SER A 80 -9.55 5.61 -10.86
CA SER A 80 -9.81 4.67 -9.78
C SER A 80 -8.66 3.70 -9.46
N ALA A 81 -7.50 3.79 -10.11
CA ALA A 81 -6.33 2.97 -9.73
C ALA A 81 -5.08 3.85 -9.58
N ALA A 82 -4.97 4.50 -8.44
CA ALA A 82 -3.78 5.22 -8.04
C ALA A 82 -3.73 5.20 -6.52
N ILE A 83 -2.56 4.93 -5.94
CA ILE A 83 -2.30 5.29 -4.54
C ILE A 83 -2.62 6.79 -4.42
N ARG A 84 -3.67 7.14 -3.67
CA ARG A 84 -4.11 8.53 -3.51
C ARG A 84 -3.72 9.04 -2.14
N THR A 85 -2.97 10.13 -2.13
CA THR A 85 -2.78 10.93 -0.92
C THR A 85 -3.95 11.91 -0.80
N ILE A 86 -4.61 11.91 0.35
CA ILE A 86 -5.60 12.91 0.72
C ILE A 86 -4.95 13.78 1.80
N HIS A 87 -4.84 15.07 1.52
CA HIS A 87 -4.30 16.05 2.46
C HIS A 87 -5.44 16.63 3.29
N LEU A 88 -5.21 16.75 4.59
CA LEU A 88 -6.05 17.49 5.53
C LEU A 88 -5.32 18.76 5.95
#